data_AF-A0A2G8S5V4-F1
#
_entry.id   AF-A0A2G8S5V4-F1
#
_cell.length_a   1.000
_cell.length_b   1.000
_cell.length_c   1.000
_cell.angle_alpha   90.00
_cell.angle_beta   90.00
_cell.angle_gamma   90.00
#
_symmetry.space_group_name_H-M   'P 1'
#
loop_
_entity.id
_entity.type
_entity.pdbx_description
1 polymer ?
#
loop_
_entity_poly.entity_id
_entity_poly.type
_entity_poly.pdbx_seq_one_letter_code
_entity_poly.pdbx_strand_id
1 'polypeptide(L)'
;MLSPLTRNETILVLNSLGIDVPTDTKLLDDILEKRLSDALAAAQYKDRLPDAARYNLDEASKLYADVRAGRNIQNALFVDPFVDLRQTMTDIAKFLDLGIRWCLIQDEPAQESAILLRKMLLKILKTNSSLVPPDYNVTRGPLEERFKVSVLLPVGPLEYDALSKLNNNMGCTVCGKRASSRCSSCQSVSYCDAACQRADWAQHKPACRSLRDATWRTVQLRAGVPEMEDCWFGLMNRHTSLANPVHKQFLLDDARPCVDVYGGRPFLAKMQISPPTVTPGRIMVYDRRQTFLGFLREDVDLRAFAECAAEIQGPRGGLMGLKMYRWARRTGDWELSVCLDRAVADAKW
;
A
#
# COMPACT_ATOMS: atom_id res chain seq x y z
N MET A 1 -22.84 22.14 13.50
CA MET A 1 -22.57 21.22 12.39
C MET A 1 -21.12 21.44 11.99
N LEU A 2 -20.25 20.42 12.08
CA LEU A 2 -18.98 20.50 11.36
C LEU A 2 -19.28 20.08 9.92
N SER A 3 -18.70 20.82 8.98
CA SER A 3 -18.81 20.57 7.56
C SER A 3 -18.28 19.18 7.21
N PRO A 4 -18.77 18.56 6.13
CA PRO A 4 -18.13 17.40 5.51
C PRO A 4 -16.62 17.64 5.34
N LEU A 5 -15.83 16.56 5.28
CA LEU A 5 -14.43 16.69 4.90
C LEU A 5 -14.33 17.48 3.60
N THR A 6 -13.47 18.49 3.59
CA THR A 6 -13.18 19.21 2.36
C THR A 6 -12.57 18.24 1.33
N ARG A 7 -12.63 18.60 0.05
CA ARG A 7 -11.98 17.84 -1.02
C ARG A 7 -10.50 17.55 -0.72
N ASN A 8 -9.77 18.55 -0.21
CA ASN A 8 -8.36 18.42 0.13
C ASN A 8 -8.13 17.45 1.29
N GLU A 9 -8.96 17.52 2.33
CA GLU A 9 -8.89 16.57 3.46
C GLU A 9 -9.23 15.15 3.01
N THR A 10 -10.23 14.98 2.14
CA THR A 10 -10.59 13.67 1.57
C THR A 10 -9.42 13.05 0.79
N ILE A 11 -8.77 13.86 -0.08
CA ILE A 11 -7.57 13.43 -0.82
C ILE A 11 -6.42 13.10 0.13
N LEU A 12 -6.21 13.89 1.18
CA LEU A 12 -5.18 13.65 2.19
C LEU A 12 -5.41 12.31 2.90
N VAL A 13 -6.65 12.03 3.33
CA VAL A 13 -7.02 10.79 4.01
C VAL A 13 -6.82 9.60 3.08
N LEU A 14 -7.34 9.66 1.84
CA LEU A 14 -7.12 8.61 0.83
C LEU A 14 -5.62 8.33 0.60
N ASN A 15 -4.82 9.38 0.46
CA ASN A 15 -3.38 9.26 0.27
C ASN A 15 -2.67 8.67 1.50
N SER A 16 -3.15 8.97 2.71
CA SER A 16 -2.63 8.39 3.96
C SER A 16 -2.97 6.90 4.10
N LEU A 17 -4.09 6.46 3.50
CA LEU A 17 -4.49 5.07 3.40
C LEU A 17 -3.73 4.31 2.29
N GLY A 18 -2.91 4.99 1.48
CA GLY A 18 -2.16 4.39 0.37
C GLY A 18 -2.95 4.31 -0.95
N ILE A 19 -4.08 5.00 -1.05
CA ILE A 19 -4.82 5.18 -2.30
C ILE A 19 -4.23 6.37 -3.05
N ASP A 20 -3.75 6.14 -4.27
CA ASP A 20 -3.01 7.14 -5.03
C ASP A 20 -3.96 8.08 -5.78
N VAL A 21 -4.20 9.24 -5.17
CA VAL A 21 -5.02 10.31 -5.75
C VAL A 21 -4.18 11.58 -5.86
N PRO A 22 -3.89 12.06 -7.08
CA PRO A 22 -3.19 13.33 -7.27
C PRO A 22 -3.93 14.49 -6.61
N THR A 23 -3.20 15.46 -6.06
CA THR A 23 -3.79 16.63 -5.39
C THR A 23 -4.56 17.53 -6.34
N ASP A 24 -4.16 17.56 -7.62
CA ASP A 24 -4.81 18.31 -8.71
C ASP A 24 -5.85 17.47 -9.49
N THR A 25 -6.29 16.35 -8.90
CA THR A 25 -7.26 15.45 -9.53
C THR A 25 -8.55 16.17 -9.96
N LYS A 26 -9.09 15.76 -11.11
CA LYS A 26 -10.39 16.24 -11.63
C LYS A 26 -11.57 15.35 -11.25
N LEU A 27 -11.33 14.29 -10.48
CA LEU A 27 -12.38 13.36 -10.03
C LEU A 27 -13.53 14.11 -9.36
N LEU A 28 -14.76 13.69 -9.64
CA LEU A 28 -15.94 14.26 -8.99
C LEU A 28 -15.93 13.95 -7.49
N ASP A 29 -16.53 14.83 -6.67
CA ASP A 29 -16.51 14.69 -5.21
C ASP A 29 -17.24 13.40 -4.75
N ASP A 30 -18.34 13.01 -5.40
CA ASP A 30 -19.05 11.75 -5.15
C ASP A 30 -18.17 10.51 -5.37
N ILE A 31 -17.27 10.56 -6.36
CA ILE A 31 -16.29 9.49 -6.61
C ILE A 31 -15.21 9.47 -5.51
N LEU A 32 -14.75 10.63 -5.05
CA LEU A 32 -13.79 10.71 -3.95
C LEU A 32 -14.39 10.18 -2.65
N GLU A 33 -15.64 10.56 -2.35
CA GLU A 33 -16.40 10.08 -1.20
C GLU A 33 -16.61 8.56 -1.27
N LYS A 34 -17.01 8.03 -2.43
CA LYS A 34 -17.15 6.59 -2.63
C LYS A 34 -15.84 5.86 -2.38
N ARG A 35 -14.72 6.36 -2.92
CA ARG A 35 -13.40 5.75 -2.70
C ARG A 35 -12.98 5.79 -1.24
N LEU A 36 -13.29 6.90 -0.55
CA LEU A 36 -13.03 7.01 0.88
C LEU A 36 -13.86 5.98 1.65
N SER A 37 -15.14 5.82 1.30
CA SER A 37 -16.02 4.81 1.89
C SER A 37 -15.49 3.39 1.65
N ASP A 38 -15.13 3.05 0.41
CA ASP A 38 -14.58 1.74 0.05
C ASP A 38 -13.25 1.46 0.79
N ALA A 39 -12.39 2.48 0.93
CA ALA A 39 -11.13 2.38 1.66
C ALA A 39 -11.35 2.21 3.17
N LEU A 40 -12.25 2.99 3.77
CA LEU A 40 -12.59 2.85 5.19
C LEU A 40 -13.22 1.48 5.47
N ALA A 41 -14.14 1.02 4.62
CA ALA A 41 -14.72 -0.32 4.73
C ALA A 41 -13.64 -1.42 4.63
N ALA A 42 -12.71 -1.29 3.70
CA ALA A 42 -11.59 -2.23 3.56
C ALA A 42 -10.65 -2.22 4.79
N ALA A 43 -10.50 -1.09 5.47
CA ALA A 43 -9.73 -0.97 6.70
C ALA A 43 -10.46 -1.54 7.93
N GLN A 44 -11.78 -1.72 7.86
CA GLN A 44 -12.66 -2.10 8.98
C GLN A 44 -12.94 -3.61 9.09
N TYR A 45 -12.40 -4.48 8.22
CA TYR A 45 -12.73 -5.90 8.24
C TYR A 45 -12.20 -6.63 9.50
N LYS A 46 -13.17 -7.09 10.30
CA LYS A 46 -13.07 -7.75 11.62
C LYS A 46 -12.15 -8.98 11.68
N ASP A 47 -12.09 -9.80 10.63
CA ASP A 47 -11.29 -11.04 10.61
C ASP A 47 -9.78 -10.80 10.41
N ARG A 48 -9.37 -9.53 10.25
CA ARG A 48 -8.02 -9.13 9.83
C ARG A 48 -7.41 -8.03 10.69
N LEU A 49 -8.07 -7.63 11.77
CA LEU A 49 -7.38 -6.85 12.80
C LEU A 49 -6.21 -7.72 13.30
N PRO A 50 -4.95 -7.33 13.08
CA PRO A 50 -3.84 -8.14 13.54
C PRO A 50 -3.95 -8.28 15.06
N ASP A 51 -3.53 -9.42 15.59
CA ASP A 51 -3.12 -9.50 17.00
C ASP A 51 -2.01 -8.48 17.19
N ALA A 52 -2.35 -7.25 17.60
CA ALA A 52 -1.47 -6.19 18.11
C ALA A 52 -0.01 -6.27 17.61
N ALA A 53 0.20 -6.42 16.29
CA ALA A 53 1.54 -6.68 15.78
C ALA A 53 2.23 -5.31 15.63
N ARG A 54 2.95 -4.94 16.68
CA ARG A 54 3.79 -3.73 16.78
C ARG A 54 5.00 -3.80 15.85
N TYR A 55 4.85 -3.78 14.53
CA TYR A 55 6.04 -3.70 13.67
C TYR A 55 5.81 -2.82 12.45
N ASN A 56 6.37 -1.61 12.48
CA ASN A 56 6.85 -0.98 11.25
C ASN A 56 8.21 -1.60 10.87
N LEU A 57 8.62 -1.54 9.59
CA LEU A 57 9.85 -2.19 9.11
C LEU A 57 11.14 -1.69 9.81
N ASP A 58 11.14 -0.44 10.29
CA ASP A 58 12.27 0.12 11.04
C ASP A 58 12.37 -0.50 12.43
N GLU A 59 11.25 -0.67 13.11
CA GLU A 59 11.13 -1.33 14.40
C GLU A 59 11.45 -2.82 14.29
N ALA A 60 10.95 -3.49 13.25
CA ALA A 60 11.33 -4.87 12.92
C ALA A 60 12.84 -4.99 12.68
N SER A 61 13.44 -4.08 11.90
CA SER A 61 14.88 -4.09 11.61
C SER A 61 15.72 -3.86 12.87
N LYS A 62 15.28 -2.96 13.76
CA LYS A 62 15.92 -2.72 15.07
C LYS A 62 15.78 -3.94 15.98
N LEU A 63 14.58 -4.54 16.07
CA LEU A 63 14.36 -5.78 16.80
C LEU A 63 15.24 -6.91 16.29
N TYR A 64 15.32 -7.10 14.98
CA TYR A 64 16.19 -8.10 14.37
C TYR A 64 17.66 -7.87 14.72
N ALA A 65 18.12 -6.60 14.72
CA ALA A 65 19.47 -6.25 15.13
C ALA A 65 19.71 -6.51 16.63
N ASP A 66 18.71 -6.21 17.48
CA ASP A 66 18.77 -6.39 18.93
C ASP A 66 18.73 -7.87 19.34
N VAL A 67 17.86 -8.68 18.73
CA VAL A 67 17.82 -10.15 18.90
C VAL A 67 19.14 -10.78 18.44
N ARG A 68 19.68 -10.33 17.30
CA ARG A 68 20.97 -10.83 16.79
C ARG A 68 22.15 -10.45 17.70
N ALA A 69 22.01 -9.34 18.44
CA ALA A 69 22.97 -8.91 19.46
C ALA A 69 22.74 -9.56 20.84
N GLY A 70 21.77 -10.48 20.97
CA GLY A 70 21.46 -11.16 22.23
C GLY A 70 20.81 -10.28 23.30
N ARG A 71 20.26 -9.11 22.92
CA ARG A 71 19.58 -8.21 23.86
C ARG A 71 18.18 -8.74 24.16
N ASN A 72 17.79 -8.72 25.44
CA ASN A 72 16.44 -9.09 25.87
C ASN A 72 15.48 -7.92 25.56
N ILE A 73 14.54 -8.15 24.64
CA ILE A 73 13.63 -7.11 24.15
C ILE A 73 12.33 -7.19 24.95
N GLN A 74 12.27 -6.46 26.05
CA GLN A 74 10.99 -6.03 26.60
C GLN A 74 10.62 -4.71 25.93
N ASN A 75 9.58 -4.73 25.10
CA ASN A 75 9.03 -3.51 24.52
C ASN A 75 8.45 -2.65 25.65
N ALA A 76 9.17 -1.60 26.05
CA ALA A 76 8.69 -0.68 27.07
C ALA A 76 7.38 -0.02 26.60
N LEU A 77 6.30 -0.23 27.34
CA LEU A 77 5.07 0.57 27.23
C LEU A 77 5.35 1.99 27.74
N PHE A 78 4.58 2.97 27.28
CA PHE A 78 4.63 4.37 27.77
C PHE A 78 5.85 5.19 27.31
N VAL A 79 6.51 4.78 26.22
CA VAL A 79 7.68 5.46 25.65
C VAL A 79 7.33 6.36 24.46
N ASP A 80 6.42 5.91 23.59
CA ASP A 80 5.95 6.69 22.44
C ASP A 80 4.42 6.83 22.50
N PRO A 81 3.91 8.04 22.76
CA PRO A 81 2.47 8.23 22.98
C PRO A 81 1.60 7.91 21.75
N PHE A 82 2.15 7.96 20.53
CA PHE A 82 1.42 7.57 19.31
C PHE A 82 1.39 6.04 19.12
N VAL A 83 2.49 5.36 19.43
CA VAL A 83 2.55 3.88 19.43
C VAL A 83 1.63 3.34 20.52
N ASP A 84 1.68 3.91 21.72
CA ASP A 84 0.84 3.51 22.84
C ASP A 84 -0.65 3.81 22.55
N LEU A 85 -0.96 4.93 21.87
CA LEU A 85 -2.33 5.22 21.40
C LEU A 85 -2.83 4.21 20.40
N ARG A 86 -2.03 3.85 19.40
CA ARG A 86 -2.40 2.84 18.41
C ARG A 86 -2.67 1.49 19.08
N GLN A 87 -1.79 1.07 19.99
CA GLN A 87 -1.91 -0.18 20.71
C GLN A 87 -3.20 -0.19 21.54
N THR A 88 -3.41 0.87 22.34
CA THR A 88 -4.61 1.04 23.16
C THR A 88 -5.89 1.02 22.32
N MET A 89 -5.92 1.73 21.18
CA MET A 89 -7.07 1.71 20.29
C MET A 89 -7.34 0.32 19.69
N THR A 90 -6.29 -0.43 19.36
CA THR A 90 -6.39 -1.79 18.82
C THR A 90 -6.93 -2.76 19.87
N ASP A 91 -6.44 -2.66 21.11
CA ASP A 91 -6.91 -3.50 22.22
C ASP A 91 -8.37 -3.19 22.59
N ILE A 92 -8.75 -1.91 22.62
CA ILE A 92 -10.16 -1.52 22.82
C ILE A 92 -11.04 -2.10 21.71
N ALA A 93 -10.63 -1.99 20.44
CA ALA A 93 -11.38 -2.55 19.31
C ALA A 93 -11.54 -4.07 19.44
N LYS A 94 -10.47 -4.79 19.79
CA LYS A 94 -10.49 -6.24 20.02
C LYS A 94 -11.44 -6.62 21.16
N PHE A 95 -11.44 -5.87 22.27
CA PHE A 95 -12.37 -6.12 23.37
C PHE A 95 -13.83 -5.89 22.97
N LEU A 96 -14.10 -4.81 22.24
CA LEU A 96 -15.45 -4.56 21.70
C LEU A 96 -15.91 -5.70 20.79
N ASP A 97 -15.03 -6.24 19.94
CA ASP A 97 -15.33 -7.36 19.05
C ASP A 97 -15.64 -8.66 19.77
N LEU A 98 -15.04 -8.87 20.94
CA LEU A 98 -15.32 -9.96 21.88
C LEU A 98 -16.60 -9.72 22.70
N GLY A 99 -17.32 -8.62 22.46
CA GLY A 99 -18.55 -8.27 23.16
C GLY A 99 -18.34 -7.61 24.52
N ILE A 100 -17.10 -7.25 24.87
CA ILE A 100 -16.80 -6.52 26.10
C ILE A 100 -17.23 -5.07 25.90
N ARG A 101 -18.19 -4.62 26.70
CA ARG A 101 -18.85 -3.30 26.53
C ARG A 101 -18.14 -2.15 27.24
N TRP A 102 -17.21 -2.46 28.13
CA TRP A 102 -16.50 -1.46 28.93
C TRP A 102 -15.07 -1.94 29.17
N CYS A 103 -14.13 -1.00 29.15
CA CYS A 103 -12.74 -1.22 29.54
C CYS A 103 -12.32 -0.11 30.50
N LEU A 104 -11.55 -0.47 31.53
CA LEU A 104 -10.95 0.50 32.43
C LEU A 104 -9.50 0.72 32.01
N ILE A 105 -9.15 1.97 31.69
CA ILE A 105 -7.76 2.37 31.42
C ILE A 105 -7.20 2.87 32.76
N GLN A 106 -6.35 2.07 33.39
CA GLN A 106 -5.67 2.39 34.65
C GLN A 106 -4.21 2.79 34.40
N ASP A 107 -3.71 3.69 35.25
CA ASP A 107 -2.33 4.16 35.29
C ASP A 107 -1.86 3.99 36.73
N GLU A 108 -1.00 3.00 37.00
CA GLU A 108 -0.59 2.69 38.38
C GLU A 108 0.63 3.51 38.85
N PRO A 109 1.59 3.96 37.99
CA PRO A 109 2.65 4.86 38.48
C PRO A 109 3.11 6.04 37.58
N ALA A 110 2.61 6.29 36.36
CA ALA A 110 3.23 7.26 35.43
C ALA A 110 2.25 8.29 34.82
N GLN A 111 1.89 9.29 35.63
CA GLN A 111 0.85 10.31 35.41
C GLN A 111 0.92 11.21 34.14
N GLU A 112 1.86 11.03 33.21
CA GLU A 112 1.97 11.91 32.03
C GLU A 112 1.50 11.24 30.73
N SER A 113 1.97 10.02 30.46
CA SER A 113 1.69 9.33 29.19
C SER A 113 0.22 8.89 29.08
N ALA A 114 -0.39 8.38 30.16
CA ALA A 114 -1.79 7.95 30.14
C ALA A 114 -2.79 9.13 30.04
N ILE A 115 -2.43 10.31 30.57
CA ILE A 115 -3.25 11.53 30.42
C ILE A 115 -3.20 12.01 28.98
N LEU A 116 -2.02 12.03 28.35
CA LEU A 116 -1.88 12.38 26.94
C LEU A 116 -2.63 11.38 26.05
N LEU A 117 -2.48 10.07 26.32
CA LEU A 117 -3.21 8.98 25.67
C LEU A 117 -4.73 9.18 25.77
N ARG A 118 -5.27 9.42 26.98
CA ARG A 118 -6.69 9.67 27.22
C ARG A 118 -7.17 10.93 26.48
N LYS A 119 -6.40 12.02 26.51
CA LYS A 119 -6.72 13.26 25.79
C LYS A 119 -6.76 13.03 24.28
N MET A 120 -5.80 12.29 23.74
CA MET A 120 -5.76 11.94 22.31
C MET A 120 -6.94 11.05 21.91
N LEU A 121 -7.23 10.01 22.70
CA LEU A 121 -8.38 9.13 22.45
C LEU A 121 -9.70 9.90 22.47
N LEU A 122 -9.92 10.76 23.47
CA LEU A 122 -11.10 11.62 23.53
C LEU A 122 -11.18 12.59 22.35
N LYS A 123 -10.05 13.14 21.88
CA LYS A 123 -10.01 14.00 20.71
C LYS A 123 -10.40 13.24 19.44
N ILE A 124 -9.90 12.01 19.27
CA ILE A 124 -10.26 11.11 18.16
C ILE A 124 -11.76 10.79 18.22
N LEU A 125 -12.27 10.32 19.36
CA LEU A 125 -13.69 10.00 19.52
C LEU A 125 -14.58 11.22 19.30
N LYS A 126 -14.19 12.40 19.79
CA LYS A 126 -14.93 13.63 19.52
C LYS A 126 -14.98 13.95 18.03
N THR A 127 -13.87 13.78 17.32
CA THR A 127 -13.79 13.99 15.86
C THR A 127 -14.67 12.98 15.13
N ASN A 128 -14.51 11.69 15.44
CA ASN A 128 -15.21 10.58 14.82
C ASN A 128 -16.72 10.57 15.10
N SER A 129 -17.20 11.25 16.14
CA SER A 129 -18.64 11.40 16.42
C SER A 129 -19.41 12.11 15.30
N SER A 130 -18.71 12.84 14.42
CA SER A 130 -19.30 13.44 13.22
C SER A 130 -19.51 12.44 12.08
N LEU A 131 -18.82 11.30 12.12
CA LEU A 131 -18.94 10.23 11.13
C LEU A 131 -20.14 9.31 11.42
N VAL A 132 -20.73 9.41 12.60
CA VAL A 132 -21.94 8.67 12.97
C VAL A 132 -23.14 9.34 12.30
N PRO A 133 -23.93 8.63 11.47
CA PRO A 133 -25.14 9.17 10.89
C PRO A 133 -26.09 9.70 11.98
N PRO A 134 -26.79 10.85 11.76
CA PRO A 134 -27.67 11.43 12.77
C PRO A 134 -28.83 10.50 13.19
N ASP A 135 -29.23 9.60 12.31
CA ASP A 135 -30.27 8.59 12.47
C ASP A 135 -29.76 7.25 13.04
N TYR A 136 -28.45 7.14 13.29
CA TYR A 136 -27.86 5.95 13.89
C TYR A 136 -28.18 5.87 15.39
N ASN A 137 -29.13 5.00 15.72
CA ASN A 137 -29.61 4.79 17.09
C ASN A 137 -28.85 3.64 17.78
N VAL A 138 -28.45 3.89 19.02
CA VAL A 138 -27.90 2.88 19.93
C VAL A 138 -28.82 2.72 21.14
N THR A 139 -28.97 1.48 21.62
CA THR A 139 -29.65 1.21 22.88
C THR A 139 -28.81 1.75 24.02
N ARG A 140 -29.40 2.57 24.90
CA ARG A 140 -28.69 3.24 26.00
C ARG A 140 -29.23 2.78 27.35
N GLY A 141 -28.35 2.58 28.31
CA GLY A 141 -28.69 2.48 29.72
C GLY A 141 -28.82 3.85 30.40
N PRO A 142 -29.31 3.91 31.65
CA PRO A 142 -29.51 5.16 32.39
C PRO A 142 -28.24 6.02 32.56
N LEU A 143 -27.07 5.38 32.66
CA LEU A 143 -25.78 6.08 32.79
C LEU A 143 -25.23 6.58 31.45
N GLU A 144 -25.85 6.21 30.33
CA GLU A 144 -25.32 6.45 28.99
C GLU A 144 -26.01 7.59 28.24
N GLU A 145 -27.08 8.15 28.82
CA GLU A 145 -27.89 9.21 28.21
C GLU A 145 -27.07 10.46 27.82
N ARG A 146 -26.05 10.78 28.62
CA ARG A 146 -25.23 11.97 28.45
C ARG A 146 -24.07 11.79 27.48
N PHE A 147 -23.77 10.56 27.04
CA PHE A 147 -22.63 10.30 26.17
C PHE A 147 -22.99 10.52 24.70
N LYS A 148 -22.06 11.12 23.95
CA LYS A 148 -22.17 11.25 22.50
C LYS A 148 -21.70 9.96 21.83
N VAL A 149 -22.50 9.44 20.89
CA VAL A 149 -22.09 8.28 20.07
C VAL A 149 -20.88 8.67 19.25
N SER A 150 -19.92 7.76 19.16
CA SER A 150 -18.76 7.89 18.30
C SER A 150 -18.40 6.55 17.69
N VAL A 151 -17.49 6.55 16.72
CA VAL A 151 -16.91 5.34 16.16
C VAL A 151 -15.43 5.31 16.48
N LEU A 152 -14.92 4.13 16.84
CA LEU A 152 -13.51 3.84 16.67
C LEU A 152 -13.34 3.42 15.22
N LEU A 153 -12.51 4.15 14.48
CA LEU A 153 -11.99 3.66 13.22
C LEU A 153 -10.71 2.91 13.56
N PRO A 154 -10.70 1.56 13.68
CA PRO A 154 -9.45 0.86 13.61
C PRO A 154 -8.93 1.05 12.19
N VAL A 155 -8.11 2.08 11.98
CA VAL A 155 -7.43 2.28 10.70
C VAL A 155 -6.16 1.43 10.76
N GLY A 156 -6.33 0.12 10.67
CA GLY A 156 -5.23 -0.73 10.24
C GLY A 156 -4.74 -0.22 8.89
N PRO A 157 -3.43 -0.28 8.60
CA PRO A 157 -2.98 0.02 7.25
C PRO A 157 -3.73 -0.90 6.28
N LEU A 158 -4.22 -0.37 5.15
CA LEU A 158 -4.88 -1.21 4.15
C LEU A 158 -3.95 -2.37 3.77
N GLU A 159 -4.49 -3.59 3.84
CA GLU A 159 -3.76 -4.76 3.35
C GLU A 159 -3.48 -4.61 1.86
N TYR A 160 -2.43 -5.29 1.41
CA TYR A 160 -1.99 -5.21 0.03
C TYR A 160 -3.08 -5.56 -0.99
N ASP A 161 -3.94 -6.53 -0.69
CA ASP A 161 -5.05 -6.89 -1.59
C ASP A 161 -6.11 -5.79 -1.70
N ALA A 162 -6.42 -5.12 -0.59
CA ALA A 162 -7.31 -3.96 -0.60
C ALA A 162 -6.67 -2.81 -1.39
N LEU A 163 -5.41 -2.49 -1.12
CA LEU A 163 -4.65 -1.46 -1.85
C LEU A 163 -4.61 -1.75 -3.34
N SER A 164 -4.37 -3.01 -3.72
CA SER A 164 -4.33 -3.44 -5.10
C SER A 164 -5.68 -3.25 -5.78
N LYS A 165 -6.77 -3.72 -5.16
CA LYS A 165 -8.12 -3.59 -5.73
C LYS A 165 -8.55 -2.12 -5.88
N LEU A 166 -8.32 -1.31 -4.83
CA LEU A 166 -8.75 0.08 -4.78
C LEU A 166 -7.94 1.00 -5.72
N ASN A 167 -6.68 0.68 -5.99
CA ASN A 167 -5.85 1.46 -6.93
C ASN A 167 -5.98 1.04 -8.41
N ASN A 168 -6.52 -0.15 -8.72
CA ASN A 168 -6.58 -0.65 -10.11
C ASN A 168 -7.81 -0.21 -10.91
N ASN A 169 -8.95 0.04 -10.26
CA ASN A 169 -10.20 0.39 -10.93
C ASN A 169 -10.52 1.88 -10.85
N MET A 170 -9.55 2.72 -11.24
CA MET A 170 -9.66 4.18 -11.14
C MET A 170 -10.72 4.80 -12.08
N GLY A 171 -11.30 4.01 -12.99
CA GLY A 171 -12.24 4.51 -13.99
C GLY A 171 -11.57 5.55 -14.91
N CYS A 172 -12.36 6.50 -15.38
CA CYS A 172 -11.90 7.64 -16.15
C CYS A 172 -11.04 8.55 -15.25
N THR A 173 -9.83 8.90 -15.68
CA THR A 173 -8.93 9.77 -14.90
C THR A 173 -9.50 11.17 -14.62
N VAL A 174 -10.43 11.63 -15.47
CA VAL A 174 -11.12 12.91 -15.28
C VAL A 174 -12.33 12.76 -14.35
N CYS A 175 -13.36 12.02 -14.75
CA CYS A 175 -14.62 12.01 -14.01
C CYS A 175 -14.83 10.79 -13.09
N GLY A 176 -13.93 9.81 -13.09
CA GLY A 176 -14.01 8.61 -12.26
C GLY A 176 -15.02 7.54 -12.72
N LYS A 177 -15.91 7.86 -13.67
CA LYS A 177 -16.88 6.92 -14.25
C LYS A 177 -16.17 5.76 -14.95
N ARG A 178 -16.89 4.67 -15.23
CA ARG A 178 -16.35 3.52 -15.96
C ARG A 178 -15.68 3.98 -17.26
N ALA A 179 -14.39 3.67 -17.40
CA ALA A 179 -13.65 3.99 -18.61
C ALA A 179 -14.05 3.04 -19.75
N SER A 180 -14.09 3.57 -20.96
CA SER A 180 -14.36 2.81 -22.19
C SER A 180 -13.09 2.64 -23.03
N SER A 181 -12.12 3.55 -22.86
CA SER A 181 -10.91 3.61 -23.69
C SER A 181 -9.70 4.07 -22.86
N ARG A 182 -8.50 3.86 -23.40
CA ARG A 182 -7.24 4.35 -22.83
C ARG A 182 -6.55 5.28 -23.83
N CYS A 183 -5.61 6.08 -23.35
CA CYS A 183 -4.75 6.85 -24.25
C CYS A 183 -4.02 5.90 -25.21
N SER A 184 -4.23 6.03 -26.51
CA SER A 184 -3.65 5.13 -27.53
C SER A 184 -2.12 5.20 -27.59
N SER A 185 -1.54 6.33 -27.18
CA SER A 185 -0.09 6.53 -27.24
C SER A 185 0.67 5.90 -26.07
N CYS A 186 0.22 6.13 -24.84
CA CYS A 186 0.96 5.70 -23.64
C CYS A 186 0.28 4.56 -22.87
N GLN A 187 -1.02 4.34 -23.10
CA GLN A 187 -1.88 3.35 -22.45
C GLN A 187 -1.94 3.43 -20.90
N SER A 188 -1.30 4.44 -20.29
CA SER A 188 -1.21 4.55 -18.83
C SER A 188 -2.49 5.08 -18.17
N VAL A 189 -3.26 5.93 -18.86
CA VAL A 189 -4.50 6.54 -18.34
C VAL A 189 -5.73 6.09 -19.14
N SER A 190 -6.89 6.10 -18.48
CA SER A 190 -8.17 5.66 -19.05
C SER A 190 -9.20 6.79 -19.06
N TYR A 191 -10.09 6.81 -20.07
CA TYR A 191 -11.13 7.80 -20.27
C TYR A 191 -12.47 7.12 -20.55
N CYS A 192 -13.58 7.77 -20.14
CA CYS A 192 -14.92 7.31 -20.50
C CYS A 192 -15.31 7.70 -21.94
N ASP A 193 -14.72 8.76 -22.48
CA ASP A 193 -14.91 9.22 -23.86
C ASP A 193 -13.81 10.21 -24.30
N ALA A 194 -13.91 10.68 -25.54
CA ALA A 194 -13.00 11.67 -26.13
C ALA A 194 -13.13 13.08 -25.50
N ALA A 195 -14.23 13.40 -24.82
CA ALA A 195 -14.37 14.69 -24.14
C ALA A 195 -13.47 14.72 -22.89
N CYS A 196 -13.50 13.66 -22.07
CA CYS A 196 -12.58 13.53 -20.94
C CYS A 196 -11.11 13.48 -21.39
N GLN A 197 -10.79 12.80 -22.49
CA GLN A 197 -9.41 12.80 -23.00
C GLN A 197 -8.93 14.22 -23.36
N ARG A 198 -9.75 15.00 -24.07
CA ARG A 198 -9.41 16.38 -24.45
C ARG A 198 -9.29 17.30 -23.23
N ALA A 199 -10.16 17.14 -22.23
CA ALA A 199 -10.13 17.93 -21.00
C ALA A 199 -8.87 17.67 -20.14
N ASP A 200 -8.28 16.47 -20.25
CA ASP A 200 -7.07 16.09 -19.54
C ASP A 200 -5.77 16.40 -20.31
N TRP A 201 -5.87 16.59 -21.63
CA TRP A 201 -4.72 16.60 -22.53
C TRP A 201 -3.62 17.60 -22.15
N ALA A 202 -3.98 18.80 -21.69
CA ALA A 202 -2.98 19.80 -21.29
C ALA A 202 -2.07 19.30 -20.15
N GLN A 203 -2.64 18.58 -19.18
CA GLN A 203 -1.92 18.01 -18.03
C GLN A 203 -1.27 16.67 -18.38
N HIS A 204 -1.95 15.84 -19.19
CA HIS A 204 -1.46 14.50 -19.54
C HIS A 204 -0.34 14.50 -20.59
N LYS A 205 -0.37 15.42 -21.56
CA LYS A 205 0.54 15.45 -22.72
C LYS A 205 2.04 15.38 -22.35
N PRO A 206 2.56 16.09 -21.34
CA PRO A 206 3.95 15.96 -20.92
C PRO A 206 4.29 14.54 -20.47
N ALA A 207 3.49 13.94 -19.58
CA ALA A 207 3.68 12.59 -19.09
C ALA A 207 3.51 11.54 -20.20
N CYS A 208 2.53 11.74 -21.09
CA CYS A 208 2.27 10.88 -22.24
C CYS A 208 3.48 10.78 -23.18
N ARG A 209 4.02 11.93 -23.58
CA ARG A 209 5.21 12.00 -24.45
C ARG A 209 6.43 11.42 -23.76
N SER A 210 6.63 11.74 -22.49
CA SER A 210 7.73 11.22 -21.68
C SER A 210 7.78 9.68 -21.69
N LEU A 211 6.63 9.01 -21.54
CA LEU A 211 6.54 7.55 -21.55
C LEU A 211 6.63 6.94 -22.97
N ARG A 212 6.09 7.63 -23.98
CA ARG A 212 6.19 7.21 -25.38
C ARG A 212 7.64 7.23 -25.87
N ASP A 213 8.36 8.29 -25.53
CA ASP A 213 9.75 8.56 -25.96
C ASP A 213 10.76 8.02 -24.92
N ALA A 214 10.36 7.02 -24.15
CA ALA A 214 11.20 6.38 -23.14
C ALA A 214 12.08 5.28 -23.76
N THR A 215 13.19 4.98 -23.11
CA THR A 215 14.04 3.85 -23.47
C THR A 215 13.48 2.58 -22.86
N TRP A 216 12.97 1.68 -23.72
CA TRP A 216 12.43 0.38 -23.33
C TRP A 216 13.48 -0.71 -23.57
N ARG A 217 13.77 -1.50 -22.53
CA ARG A 217 14.69 -2.63 -22.56
C ARG A 217 13.92 -3.93 -22.40
N THR A 218 14.05 -4.83 -23.36
CA THR A 218 13.59 -6.21 -23.19
C THR A 218 14.52 -6.92 -22.23
N VAL A 219 13.96 -7.60 -21.23
CA VAL A 219 14.68 -8.38 -20.22
C VAL A 219 14.08 -9.78 -20.16
N GLN A 220 14.95 -10.78 -20.06
CA GLN A 220 14.56 -12.16 -19.81
C GLN A 220 14.60 -12.44 -18.31
N LEU A 221 13.51 -13.00 -17.80
CA LEU A 221 13.33 -13.35 -16.40
C LEU A 221 13.36 -14.87 -16.24
N ARG A 222 13.55 -15.30 -14.99
CA ARG A 222 13.30 -16.68 -14.56
C ARG A 222 12.36 -16.69 -13.38
N ALA A 223 11.63 -17.79 -13.22
CA ALA A 223 10.72 -17.98 -12.10
C ALA A 223 11.45 -17.93 -10.78
N GLY A 224 12.64 -18.54 -10.72
CA GLY A 224 13.45 -18.65 -9.51
C GLY A 224 14.94 -18.38 -9.74
N VAL A 225 15.70 -18.74 -8.72
CA VAL A 225 17.16 -18.62 -8.64
C VAL A 225 17.72 -20.02 -8.44
N PRO A 226 19.01 -20.26 -8.78
CA PRO A 226 19.62 -21.57 -8.59
C PRO A 226 19.40 -22.07 -7.17
N GLU A 227 19.10 -23.36 -7.04
CA GLU A 227 18.89 -24.08 -5.77
C GLU A 227 17.57 -23.75 -5.06
N MET A 228 16.69 -22.94 -5.67
CA MET A 228 15.34 -22.67 -5.17
C MET A 228 14.26 -22.99 -6.19
N GLU A 229 14.58 -23.79 -7.22
CA GLU A 229 13.60 -24.30 -8.17
C GLU A 229 12.48 -25.07 -7.43
N ASP A 230 11.25 -24.99 -7.95
CA ASP A 230 10.05 -25.65 -7.42
C ASP A 230 9.66 -25.29 -5.97
N CYS A 231 10.31 -24.30 -5.37
CA CYS A 231 9.94 -23.78 -4.06
C CYS A 231 8.77 -22.81 -4.14
N TRP A 232 7.98 -22.75 -3.07
CA TRP A 232 6.99 -21.69 -2.87
C TRP A 232 7.66 -20.46 -2.26
N PHE A 233 7.39 -19.30 -2.85
CA PHE A 233 7.97 -18.02 -2.44
C PHE A 233 6.88 -17.02 -2.08
N GLY A 234 6.94 -16.46 -0.87
CA GLY A 234 6.03 -15.43 -0.40
C GLY A 234 6.67 -14.04 -0.40
N LEU A 235 5.94 -13.03 -0.88
CA LEU A 235 6.35 -11.63 -0.77
C LEU A 235 5.74 -10.99 0.47
N MET A 236 6.58 -10.63 1.45
CA MET A 236 6.16 -9.92 2.65
C MET A 236 6.54 -8.44 2.61
N ASN A 237 5.64 -7.57 3.06
CA ASN A 237 5.87 -6.14 3.24
C ASN A 237 5.15 -5.65 4.51
N ARG A 238 5.28 -4.35 4.82
CA ARG A 238 4.65 -3.74 6.02
C ARG A 238 3.11 -3.79 6.05
N HIS A 239 2.48 -4.09 4.92
CA HIS A 239 1.03 -4.22 4.73
C HIS A 239 0.60 -5.69 4.65
N THR A 240 1.52 -6.64 4.88
CA THR A 240 1.23 -8.08 4.89
C THR A 240 0.79 -8.46 6.30
N SER A 241 -0.42 -9.01 6.43
CA SER A 241 -0.92 -9.49 7.71
C SER A 241 -0.16 -10.72 8.16
N LEU A 242 0.31 -10.73 9.40
CA LEU A 242 0.95 -11.89 10.02
C LEU A 242 -0.06 -12.98 10.42
N ALA A 243 -1.35 -12.67 10.45
CA ALA A 243 -2.40 -13.69 10.65
C ALA A 243 -2.56 -14.57 9.41
N ASN A 244 -2.19 -14.06 8.22
CA ASN A 244 -2.16 -14.82 6.97
C ASN A 244 -0.93 -14.44 6.13
N PRO A 245 0.29 -14.79 6.57
CA PRO A 245 1.53 -14.30 5.97
C PRO A 245 1.79 -14.91 4.58
N VAL A 246 0.95 -15.85 4.14
CA VAL A 246 1.15 -16.67 2.96
C VAL A 246 0.02 -16.53 1.92
N HIS A 247 -0.77 -15.46 1.98
CA HIS A 247 -1.95 -15.29 1.11
C HIS A 247 -1.60 -15.22 -0.39
N LYS A 248 -0.38 -14.80 -0.75
CA LYS A 248 0.15 -14.83 -2.13
C LYS A 248 1.51 -15.48 -2.18
N GLN A 249 1.53 -16.69 -2.72
CA GLN A 249 2.72 -17.47 -2.98
C GLN A 249 2.92 -17.64 -4.47
N PHE A 250 4.17 -17.64 -4.88
CA PHE A 250 4.59 -17.93 -6.24
C PHE A 250 5.35 -19.23 -6.22
N LEU A 251 5.01 -20.11 -7.15
CA LEU A 251 5.80 -21.31 -7.39
C LEU A 251 6.94 -20.93 -8.32
N LEU A 252 8.18 -21.19 -7.88
CA LEU A 252 9.38 -20.85 -8.63
C LEU A 252 9.67 -21.91 -9.71
N ASP A 253 8.82 -21.96 -10.74
CA ASP A 253 8.89 -22.91 -11.86
C ASP A 253 8.77 -22.21 -13.22
N ASP A 254 9.84 -22.30 -14.03
CA ASP A 254 9.90 -21.72 -15.38
C ASP A 254 8.85 -22.32 -16.33
N ALA A 255 8.39 -23.56 -16.09
CA ALA A 255 7.34 -24.20 -16.89
C ALA A 255 5.93 -23.71 -16.55
N ARG A 256 5.76 -22.96 -15.45
CA ARG A 256 4.47 -22.43 -14.98
C ARG A 256 4.50 -20.91 -14.84
N PRO A 257 4.50 -20.16 -15.96
CA PRO A 257 4.49 -18.71 -15.91
C PRO A 257 3.20 -18.17 -15.29
N CYS A 258 3.31 -17.04 -14.59
CA CYS A 258 2.13 -16.35 -14.08
C CYS A 258 1.19 -15.91 -15.21
N VAL A 259 -0.11 -15.91 -14.94
CA VAL A 259 -1.14 -15.45 -15.89
C VAL A 259 -0.95 -13.95 -16.16
N ASP A 260 -0.94 -13.56 -17.44
CA ASP A 260 -0.91 -12.14 -17.81
C ASP A 260 -2.27 -11.46 -17.55
N VAL A 261 -2.43 -10.94 -16.33
CA VAL A 261 -3.60 -10.16 -15.92
C VAL A 261 -3.66 -8.78 -16.57
N TYR A 262 -2.56 -8.34 -17.21
CA TYR A 262 -2.45 -7.05 -17.87
C TYR A 262 -2.71 -7.17 -19.37
N GLY A 263 -2.64 -8.35 -19.98
CA GLY A 263 -2.89 -8.54 -21.42
C GLY A 263 -2.05 -7.61 -22.28
N GLY A 264 -0.74 -7.57 -22.02
CA GLY A 264 0.23 -6.69 -22.69
C GLY A 264 0.18 -5.20 -22.30
N ARG A 265 -0.77 -4.77 -21.47
CA ARG A 265 -0.86 -3.38 -21.01
C ARG A 265 0.34 -3.01 -20.11
N PRO A 266 0.83 -1.75 -20.16
CA PRO A 266 1.84 -1.29 -19.22
C PRO A 266 1.36 -1.34 -17.78
N PHE A 267 2.22 -1.82 -16.89
CA PHE A 267 2.01 -1.83 -15.44
C PHE A 267 3.27 -1.36 -14.71
N LEU A 268 3.13 -1.01 -13.43
CA LEU A 268 4.28 -0.63 -12.61
C LEU A 268 4.91 -1.86 -11.97
N ALA A 269 6.19 -2.09 -12.26
CA ALA A 269 6.99 -3.13 -11.66
C ALA A 269 7.97 -2.51 -10.64
N LYS A 270 8.13 -3.20 -9.50
CA LYS A 270 9.22 -2.96 -8.56
C LYS A 270 10.35 -3.89 -8.93
N MET A 271 11.54 -3.30 -9.08
CA MET A 271 12.78 -4.00 -9.35
C MET A 271 13.69 -3.79 -8.15
N GLN A 272 14.10 -4.88 -7.51
CA GLN A 272 14.86 -4.83 -6.27
C GLN A 272 16.11 -5.68 -6.42
N ILE A 273 17.28 -5.04 -6.31
CA ILE A 273 18.56 -5.74 -6.31
C ILE A 273 18.84 -6.24 -4.89
N SER A 274 19.29 -7.49 -4.78
CA SER A 274 19.77 -8.01 -3.50
C SER A 274 21.16 -7.42 -3.21
N PRO A 275 21.47 -7.06 -1.95
CA PRO A 275 22.82 -6.68 -1.58
C PRO A 275 23.82 -7.78 -1.96
N PRO A 276 25.04 -7.43 -2.41
CA PRO A 276 26.05 -8.41 -2.82
C PRO A 276 26.39 -9.43 -1.72
N THR A 277 26.19 -9.06 -0.46
CA THR A 277 26.53 -9.85 0.73
C THR A 277 25.53 -10.95 1.08
N VAL A 278 24.34 -10.97 0.46
CA VAL A 278 23.28 -11.95 0.78
C VAL A 278 23.14 -12.96 -0.36
N THR A 279 22.89 -12.47 -1.57
CA THR A 279 22.71 -13.28 -2.78
C THR A 279 22.96 -12.40 -4.01
N PRO A 280 24.18 -12.38 -4.57
CA PRO A 280 24.54 -11.49 -5.67
C PRO A 280 23.89 -11.92 -7.01
N GLY A 281 24.02 -11.07 -8.04
CA GLY A 281 23.71 -11.42 -9.43
C GLY A 281 22.22 -11.56 -9.79
N ARG A 282 21.30 -11.01 -8.97
CA ARG A 282 19.86 -11.06 -9.24
C ARG A 282 19.11 -9.76 -8.91
N ILE A 283 18.15 -9.43 -9.76
CA ILE A 283 17.16 -8.38 -9.55
C ILE A 283 15.79 -9.05 -9.52
N MET A 284 15.12 -8.96 -8.37
CA MET A 284 13.75 -9.43 -8.22
C MET A 284 12.78 -8.42 -8.83
N VAL A 285 11.90 -8.88 -9.70
CA VAL A 285 10.92 -8.07 -10.44
C VAL A 285 9.52 -8.58 -10.14
N TYR A 286 8.65 -7.70 -9.65
CA TYR A 286 7.25 -8.04 -9.39
C TYR A 286 6.36 -6.81 -9.53
N ASP A 287 5.09 -7.04 -9.81
CA ASP A 287 4.10 -5.98 -10.00
C ASP A 287 3.37 -5.62 -8.69
N ARG A 288 2.70 -4.46 -8.67
CA ARG A 288 2.01 -3.97 -7.46
C ARG A 288 0.76 -4.78 -7.11
N ARG A 289 0.37 -5.76 -7.92
CA ARG A 289 -0.74 -6.67 -7.61
C ARG A 289 -0.25 -7.99 -7.08
N GLN A 290 1.08 -8.23 -7.05
CA GLN A 290 1.65 -9.55 -6.80
C GLN A 290 0.92 -10.59 -7.65
N THR A 291 0.74 -10.27 -8.93
CA THR A 291 0.22 -11.20 -9.95
C THR A 291 1.36 -11.81 -10.74
N PHE A 292 2.56 -11.23 -10.64
CA PHE A 292 3.76 -11.67 -11.29
C PHE A 292 4.96 -11.53 -10.34
N LEU A 293 5.83 -12.54 -10.34
CA LEU A 293 7.17 -12.51 -9.75
C LEU A 293 8.13 -13.16 -10.73
N GLY A 294 9.30 -12.57 -10.90
CA GLY A 294 10.41 -13.17 -11.64
C GLY A 294 11.74 -12.53 -11.27
N PHE A 295 12.82 -13.15 -11.73
CA PHE A 295 14.19 -12.75 -11.42
C PHE A 295 14.95 -12.47 -12.72
N LEU A 296 15.43 -11.24 -12.87
CA LEU A 296 16.45 -10.92 -13.86
C LEU A 296 17.80 -11.34 -13.27
N ARG A 297 18.47 -12.28 -13.93
CA ARG A 297 19.71 -12.88 -13.44
C ARG A 297 20.88 -12.53 -14.34
N GLU A 298 22.01 -12.25 -13.71
CA GLU A 298 23.27 -11.90 -14.37
C GLU A 298 23.79 -13.02 -15.28
N ASP A 299 23.60 -14.27 -14.89
CA ASP A 299 24.04 -15.45 -15.65
C ASP A 299 23.15 -15.79 -16.86
N VAL A 300 21.95 -15.19 -16.93
CA VAL A 300 21.01 -15.38 -18.05
C VAL A 300 21.12 -14.22 -19.05
N ASP A 301 21.15 -12.98 -18.57
CA ASP A 301 21.27 -11.78 -19.41
C ASP A 301 22.12 -10.72 -18.70
N LEU A 302 23.44 -10.88 -18.79
CA LEU A 302 24.44 -10.01 -18.18
C LEU A 302 24.24 -8.54 -18.58
N ARG A 303 23.90 -8.28 -19.86
CA ARG A 303 23.76 -6.92 -20.36
C ARG A 303 22.53 -6.25 -19.77
N ALA A 304 21.36 -6.90 -19.84
CA ALA A 304 20.14 -6.35 -19.27
C ALA A 304 20.26 -6.18 -17.75
N PHE A 305 20.89 -7.16 -17.07
CA PHE A 305 21.17 -7.09 -15.65
C PHE A 305 22.02 -5.86 -15.31
N ALA A 306 23.17 -5.67 -15.97
CA ALA A 306 24.07 -4.55 -15.71
C ALA A 306 23.40 -3.19 -15.95
N GLU A 307 22.63 -3.05 -17.04
CA GLU A 307 21.90 -1.82 -17.34
C GLU A 307 20.81 -1.53 -16.28
N CYS A 308 20.04 -2.54 -15.87
CA CYS A 308 19.03 -2.38 -14.82
C CYS A 308 19.66 -2.09 -13.46
N ALA A 309 20.77 -2.76 -13.11
CA ALA A 309 21.49 -2.54 -11.87
C ALA A 309 22.05 -1.11 -11.80
N ALA A 310 22.61 -0.60 -12.90
CA ALA A 310 23.10 0.77 -12.99
C ALA A 310 21.97 1.79 -12.80
N GLU A 311 20.77 1.55 -13.35
CA GLU A 311 19.60 2.40 -13.10
C GLU A 311 19.10 2.34 -11.64
N ILE A 312 19.14 1.15 -11.03
CA ILE A 312 18.75 0.96 -9.62
C ILE A 312 19.70 1.67 -8.67
N GLN A 313 21.02 1.59 -8.93
CA GLN A 313 22.07 2.17 -8.09
C GLN A 313 22.41 3.62 -8.45
N GLY A 314 21.95 4.08 -9.61
CA GLY A 314 22.18 5.42 -10.11
C GLY A 314 21.22 6.47 -9.54
N PRO A 315 21.24 7.70 -10.08
CA PRO A 315 20.48 8.84 -9.55
C PRO A 315 18.95 8.70 -9.69
N ARG A 316 18.48 7.78 -10.54
CA ARG A 316 17.06 7.44 -10.73
C ARG A 316 16.62 6.20 -9.95
N GLY A 317 17.51 5.68 -9.11
CA GLY A 317 17.23 4.66 -8.12
C GLY A 317 16.36 5.19 -6.98
N GLY A 318 15.71 4.28 -6.26
CA GLY A 318 15.04 4.56 -4.99
C GLY A 318 15.87 4.07 -3.79
N LEU A 319 15.34 4.29 -2.58
CA LEU A 319 15.84 3.83 -1.27
C LEU A 319 17.25 3.20 -1.27
N MET A 320 18.27 4.05 -1.05
CA MET A 320 19.68 3.66 -0.95
C MET A 320 20.25 2.85 -2.13
N GLY A 321 19.68 3.01 -3.34
CA GLY A 321 20.16 2.30 -4.53
C GLY A 321 19.84 0.81 -4.53
N LEU A 322 18.81 0.38 -3.78
CA LEU A 322 18.43 -1.04 -3.66
C LEU A 322 17.17 -1.40 -4.46
N LYS A 323 16.38 -0.42 -4.85
CA LYS A 323 15.13 -0.66 -5.56
C LYS A 323 14.79 0.48 -6.50
N MET A 324 14.08 0.18 -7.58
CA MET A 324 13.45 1.18 -8.43
C MET A 324 12.06 0.73 -8.84
N TYR A 325 11.25 1.68 -9.31
CA TYR A 325 9.93 1.43 -9.88
C TYR A 325 9.92 1.89 -11.32
N ARG A 326 9.51 1.00 -12.23
CA ARG A 326 9.51 1.27 -13.67
C ARG A 326 8.25 0.73 -14.32
N TRP A 327 7.80 1.43 -15.35
CA TRP A 327 6.78 0.88 -16.24
C TRP A 327 7.34 -0.33 -16.96
N ALA A 328 6.56 -1.40 -17.00
CA ALA A 328 6.88 -2.64 -17.71
C ALA A 328 5.69 -3.10 -18.53
N ARG A 329 5.96 -3.82 -19.63
CA ARG A 329 4.96 -4.53 -20.44
C ARG A 329 5.36 -5.98 -20.49
N ARG A 330 4.39 -6.88 -20.40
CA ARG A 330 4.63 -8.29 -20.65
C ARG A 330 4.64 -8.52 -22.16
N THR A 331 5.73 -9.07 -22.67
CA THR A 331 5.91 -9.40 -24.09
C THR A 331 6.02 -10.90 -24.32
N GLY A 332 6.26 -11.68 -23.26
CA GLY A 332 6.18 -13.13 -23.25
C GLY A 332 6.01 -13.67 -21.82
N ASP A 333 6.06 -14.99 -21.68
CA ASP A 333 5.83 -15.67 -20.39
C ASP A 333 6.86 -15.31 -19.31
N TRP A 334 8.12 -15.20 -19.71
CA TRP A 334 9.24 -14.75 -18.88
C TRP A 334 9.97 -13.55 -19.48
N GLU A 335 9.31 -12.83 -20.38
CA GLU A 335 9.89 -11.67 -21.06
C GLU A 335 9.11 -10.40 -20.71
N LEU A 336 9.84 -9.39 -20.24
CA LEU A 336 9.29 -8.05 -20.01
C LEU A 336 10.02 -7.01 -20.85
N SER A 337 9.28 -6.02 -21.34
CA SER A 337 9.83 -4.77 -21.83
C SER A 337 9.73 -3.71 -20.73
N VAL A 338 10.87 -3.26 -20.19
CA VAL A 338 10.99 -2.35 -19.05
C VAL A 338 11.46 -0.97 -19.50
N CYS A 339 10.73 0.06 -19.10
CA CYS A 339 11.14 1.45 -19.29
C CYS A 339 12.28 1.79 -18.31
N LEU A 340 13.49 2.10 -18.78
CA LEU A 340 14.65 2.30 -17.90
C LEU A 340 14.82 3.75 -17.41
N ASP A 341 14.60 4.72 -18.30
CA ASP A 341 15.05 6.11 -18.14
C ASP A 341 13.97 7.09 -17.63
N ARG A 342 12.73 6.60 -17.44
CA ARG A 342 11.64 7.37 -16.83
C ARG A 342 11.30 6.82 -15.45
N ALA A 343 11.69 7.58 -14.43
CA ALA A 343 11.25 7.33 -13.06
C ALA A 343 9.76 7.63 -12.92
N VAL A 344 9.10 6.90 -12.02
CA VAL A 344 7.72 7.17 -11.62
C VAL A 344 7.77 7.94 -10.30
N ALA A 345 7.24 9.17 -10.31
CA ALA A 345 7.10 9.98 -9.11
C ALA A 345 6.14 9.29 -8.13
N ASP A 346 6.49 9.27 -6.84
CA ASP A 346 5.63 8.80 -5.74
C ASP A 346 4.96 7.43 -5.95
N ALA A 347 5.72 6.43 -6.42
CA ALA A 347 5.26 5.05 -6.43
C ALA A 347 5.09 4.52 -4.99
N LYS A 348 3.92 4.73 -4.38
CA LYS A 348 3.56 4.12 -3.10
C LYS A 348 3.41 2.61 -3.32
N TRP A 349 4.30 1.81 -2.74
CA TRP A 349 4.39 0.36 -2.96
C TRP A 349 4.17 -0.44 -1.69
#